data_AF-A0A3M7LCW3-F1
#
_entry.id   AF-A0A3M7LCW3-F1
#
_cell.length_a   1.000
_cell.length_b   1.000
_cell.length_c   1.000
_cell.angle_alpha   90.00
_cell.angle_beta   90.00
_cell.angle_gamma   90.00
#
_symmetry.space_group_name_H-M   'P 1'
#
loop_
_entity.id
_entity.type
_entity.pdbx_description
1 polymer ?
#
loop_
_entity_poly.entity_id
_entity_poly.type
_entity_poly.pdbx_seq_one_letter_code
_entity_poly.pdbx_strand_id
1 'polypeptide(L)'
;MLIPLILLIVGIYLIAKVLFGKKKEIIITPSLNKYIVKHEEKLKDDEEYKEYIEWCKMKGELAADKEGFDEYRMKEYQLYKKLIKHGIGGL
;
A
#
# COMPACT_ATOMS: atom_id res chain seq x y z
N MET A 1 -41.95 -21.94 37.43
CA MET A 1 -42.11 -21.02 36.29
C MET A 1 -40.80 -20.43 35.77
N LEU A 2 -39.63 -21.00 36.10
CA LEU A 2 -38.33 -20.48 35.65
C LEU A 2 -37.92 -21.00 34.26
N ILE A 3 -38.32 -22.22 33.92
CA ILE A 3 -38.03 -22.89 32.64
C ILE A 3 -38.50 -22.06 31.41
N PRO A 4 -39.74 -21.55 31.34
CA PRO A 4 -40.15 -20.73 30.19
C PRO A 4 -39.39 -19.41 30.10
N LEU A 5 -38.93 -18.85 31.23
CA LEU A 5 -38.17 -17.61 31.27
C LEU A 5 -36.75 -17.80 30.69
N ILE A 6 -36.11 -18.92 31.01
CA ILE A 6 -34.79 -19.29 30.49
C ILE A 6 -34.87 -19.48 28.97
N LEU A 7 -35.89 -20.18 28.47
CA LEU A 7 -36.09 -20.39 27.04
C LEU A 7 -36.31 -19.06 26.29
N LEU A 8 -37.03 -18.11 26.89
CA LEU A 8 -37.27 -16.80 26.31
C LEU A 8 -35.96 -15.99 26.19
N ILE A 9 -35.10 -16.03 27.22
CA ILE A 9 -33.78 -15.36 27.20
C ILE A 9 -32.87 -15.98 26.14
N VAL A 10 -32.83 -17.31 26.03
CA VAL A 10 -32.02 -18.01 25.02
C VAL A 10 -32.52 -17.69 23.61
N GLY A 11 -33.84 -17.62 23.40
CA GLY A 11 -34.43 -17.24 22.12
C GLY A 11 -34.03 -15.83 21.69
N ILE A 12 -34.14 -14.84 22.59
CA ILE A 12 -33.72 -13.46 22.33
C ILE A 12 -32.22 -13.39 22.03
N TYR A 13 -31.39 -14.12 22.78
CA TYR A 13 -29.95 -14.16 22.57
C TYR A 13 -29.58 -14.69 21.18
N LEU A 14 -30.23 -15.76 20.71
CA LEU A 14 -29.98 -16.32 19.38
C LEU A 14 -30.42 -15.36 18.27
N ILE A 15 -31.58 -14.69 18.43
CA ILE A 15 -32.06 -13.68 17.47
C ILE A 15 -31.09 -12.50 17.41
N ALA A 16 -30.64 -11.99 18.56
CA ALA A 16 -29.67 -10.92 18.62
C ALA A 16 -28.32 -11.32 17.99
N LYS A 17 -27.87 -12.55 18.21
CA LYS A 17 -26.64 -13.08 17.60
C LYS A 17 -26.75 -13.19 16.07
N VAL A 18 -27.93 -13.47 15.53
CA VAL A 18 -28.14 -13.53 14.07
C VAL A 18 -28.26 -12.12 13.46
N LEU A 19 -28.97 -11.20 14.12
CA LEU A 19 -29.18 -9.84 13.62
C LEU A 19 -27.93 -8.95 13.76
N PHE A 20 -27.22 -9.06 14.88
CA PHE A 20 -26.02 -8.27 15.18
C PHE A 20 -24.71 -9.06 15.00
N GLY A 21 -24.81 -10.35 14.69
CA GLY A 21 -23.66 -11.15 14.30
C GLY A 21 -23.10 -10.60 13.01
N LYS A 22 -22.04 -9.81 13.12
CA LYS A 22 -21.27 -9.31 11.98
C LYS A 22 -21.05 -10.49 11.02
N LYS A 23 -21.67 -10.44 9.83
CA LYS A 23 -21.20 -11.24 8.71
C LYS A 23 -19.70 -10.94 8.65
N LYS A 24 -18.86 -11.94 8.90
CA LYS A 24 -17.48 -11.87 8.42
C LYS A 24 -17.66 -11.70 6.93
N GLU A 25 -17.55 -10.45 6.46
CA GLU A 25 -17.29 -10.19 5.06
C GLU A 25 -16.00 -10.94 4.79
N ILE A 26 -16.14 -12.15 4.25
CA ILE A 26 -15.06 -12.78 3.52
C ILE A 26 -14.97 -11.89 2.29
N ILE A 27 -14.25 -10.80 2.43
CA ILE A 27 -13.70 -10.05 1.32
C ILE A 27 -12.77 -11.06 0.68
N ILE A 28 -13.31 -11.84 -0.26
CA ILE A 28 -12.50 -12.51 -1.26
C ILE A 28 -11.98 -11.36 -2.12
N THR A 29 -11.04 -10.58 -1.59
CA THR A 29 -10.08 -9.92 -2.45
C THR A 29 -9.49 -11.07 -3.24
N PRO A 30 -9.68 -11.15 -4.58
CA PRO A 30 -8.94 -12.11 -5.36
C PRO A 30 -7.49 -11.78 -5.02
N SER A 31 -6.79 -12.71 -4.39
CA SER A 31 -5.38 -12.52 -4.06
C SER A 31 -4.71 -12.15 -5.37
N LEU A 32 -4.38 -10.87 -5.54
CA LEU A 32 -3.84 -10.36 -6.79
C LEU A 32 -2.67 -11.27 -7.12
N ASN A 33 -2.71 -11.91 -8.28
CA ASN A 33 -1.79 -12.99 -8.61
C ASN A 33 -0.37 -12.49 -8.32
N LYS A 34 0.40 -13.25 -7.52
CA LYS A 34 1.75 -12.85 -7.06
C LYS A 34 2.65 -12.41 -8.21
N TYR A 35 2.45 -12.97 -9.41
CA TYR A 35 3.15 -12.57 -10.63
C TYR A 35 2.74 -11.20 -11.16
N ILE A 36 1.46 -10.82 -11.06
CA ILE A 36 0.96 -9.50 -11.45
C ILE A 36 1.54 -8.45 -10.52
N VAL A 37 1.46 -8.66 -9.19
CA VAL A 37 2.04 -7.75 -8.19
C VAL A 37 3.53 -7.54 -8.45
N LYS A 38 4.28 -8.64 -8.63
CA LYS A 38 5.73 -8.57 -8.90
C LYS A 38 6.04 -7.87 -10.22
N HIS A 39 5.18 -8.00 -11.22
CA HIS A 39 5.35 -7.33 -12.51
C HIS A 39 5.09 -5.83 -12.39
N GLU A 40 4.03 -5.44 -11.69
CA GLU A 40 3.71 -4.04 -11.39
C GLU A 40 4.81 -3.38 -10.55
N GLU A 41 5.34 -4.08 -9.53
CA GLU A 41 6.50 -3.62 -8.76
C GLU A 41 7.72 -3.39 -9.66
N LYS A 42 8.05 -4.34 -10.53
CA LYS A 42 9.20 -4.20 -11.45
C LYS A 42 9.02 -3.04 -12.42
N LEU A 43 7.82 -2.85 -12.97
CA LEU A 43 7.51 -1.72 -13.86
C LEU A 43 7.70 -0.38 -13.12
N LYS A 44 7.25 -0.31 -11.88
CA LYS A 44 7.41 0.87 -11.03
C LYS A 44 8.89 1.15 -10.72
N ASP A 45 9.67 0.13 -10.41
CA ASP A 45 11.11 0.27 -10.16
C ASP A 45 11.84 0.78 -11.41
N ASP A 46 11.47 0.29 -12.59
CA ASP A 46 12.05 0.74 -13.87
C ASP A 46 11.66 2.18 -14.21
N GLU A 47 10.45 2.62 -13.84
CA GLU A 47 10.00 4.01 -13.98
C GLU A 47 10.73 4.94 -13.01
N GLU A 48 10.85 4.58 -11.73
CA GLU A 48 11.60 5.35 -10.74
C GLU A 48 13.07 5.51 -11.12
N TYR A 49 13.68 4.48 -11.70
CA TYR A 49 15.06 4.56 -12.21
C TYR A 49 15.20 5.53 -13.38
N LYS A 50 14.22 5.60 -14.29
CA LYS A 50 14.20 6.59 -15.38
C LYS A 50 14.09 8.02 -14.84
N GLU A 51 13.19 8.26 -13.89
CA GLU A 51 13.06 9.57 -13.23
C GLU A 51 14.37 9.99 -12.57
N TYR A 52 15.08 9.07 -11.91
CA TYR A 52 16.40 9.34 -11.33
C TYR A 52 17.46 9.67 -12.39
N ILE A 53 17.48 8.96 -13.53
CA ILE A 53 18.41 9.30 -14.63
C ILE A 53 18.13 10.70 -15.15
N GLU A 54 16.87 11.07 -15.33
CA GLU A 54 16.49 12.42 -15.76
C GLU A 54 16.90 13.47 -14.75
N TRP A 55 16.71 13.20 -13.45
CA TRP A 55 17.19 14.07 -12.38
C TRP A 55 18.72 14.25 -12.40
N CYS A 56 19.48 13.16 -12.57
CA CYS A 56 20.94 13.21 -12.72
C CYS A 56 21.33 14.09 -13.92
N LYS A 57 20.65 13.93 -15.07
CA LYS A 57 20.87 14.76 -16.27
C LYS A 57 20.60 16.23 -16.02
N MET A 58 19.52 16.57 -15.31
CA MET A 58 19.20 17.96 -14.94
C MET A 58 20.25 18.58 -14.02
N LYS A 59 20.85 17.78 -13.14
CA LYS A 59 21.93 18.22 -12.24
C LYS A 59 23.32 18.21 -12.87
N GLY A 60 23.46 17.67 -14.08
CA GLY A 60 24.76 17.53 -14.75
C GLY A 60 25.64 16.43 -14.15
N GLU A 61 25.05 15.48 -13.42
CA GLU A 61 25.77 14.38 -12.78
C GLU A 61 25.69 13.08 -13.59
N LEU A 62 26.70 12.22 -13.44
CA LEU A 62 26.66 10.88 -14.01
C LEU A 62 25.69 10.00 -13.18
N ALA A 63 24.70 9.39 -13.84
CA ALA A 63 23.84 8.41 -13.19
C ALA A 63 24.66 7.15 -12.88
N ALA A 64 24.54 6.64 -11.65
CA ALA A 64 25.11 5.35 -11.28
C ALA A 64 24.29 4.20 -11.91
N ASP A 65 24.95 3.10 -12.25
CA ASP A 65 24.28 1.90 -12.74
C ASP A 65 23.29 1.34 -11.70
N LYS A 66 22.31 0.56 -12.16
CA LYS A 66 21.26 -0.03 -11.32
C LYS A 66 21.79 -0.87 -10.15
N GLU A 67 23.01 -1.42 -10.28
CA GLU A 67 23.71 -2.15 -9.21
C GLU A 67 24.60 -1.25 -8.32
N GLY A 68 24.97 -0.06 -8.79
CA GLY A 68 25.80 0.93 -8.09
C GLY A 68 24.98 2.07 -7.45
N PHE A 69 23.69 1.84 -7.26
CA PHE A 69 22.74 2.82 -6.74
C PHE A 69 23.01 3.08 -5.25
N ASP A 70 23.83 4.10 -4.95
CA ASP A 70 24.26 4.38 -3.59
C ASP A 70 23.09 4.90 -2.71
N GLU A 71 23.03 4.42 -1.47
CA GLU A 71 21.92 4.67 -0.53
C GLU A 71 21.79 6.17 -0.20
N TYR A 72 22.91 6.90 -0.27
CA TYR A 72 22.97 8.36 -0.10
C TYR A 72 22.23 9.10 -1.21
N ARG A 73 22.44 8.71 -2.48
CA ARG A 73 21.78 9.35 -3.64
C ARG A 73 20.27 9.11 -3.65
N MET A 74 19.82 7.96 -3.15
CA MET A 74 18.39 7.70 -3.01
C MET A 74 17.73 8.63 -1.99
N LYS A 75 18.42 8.96 -0.90
CA LYS A 75 17.90 9.92 0.10
C LYS A 75 17.76 11.32 -0.48
N GLU A 76 18.74 11.77 -1.28
CA GLU A 76 18.68 13.06 -1.97
C GLU A 76 17.57 13.11 -3.02
N TYR A 77 17.43 12.05 -3.82
CA TYR A 77 16.35 11.93 -4.79
C TYR A 77 14.97 11.93 -4.13
N GLN A 78 14.78 11.17 -3.04
CA GLN A 78 13.52 11.15 -2.29
C GLN A 78 13.18 12.50 -1.67
N LEU A 79 14.19 13.23 -1.19
CA LEU A 79 14.01 14.58 -0.68
C LEU A 79 13.57 15.54 -1.80
N TYR A 80 14.24 15.49 -2.96
CA TYR A 80 13.86 16.26 -4.14
C TYR A 80 12.43 15.98 -4.60
N LYS A 81 12.03 14.70 -4.68
CA LYS A 81 10.66 14.30 -5.02
C LYS A 81 9.62 14.84 -4.03
N LYS A 82 9.94 14.86 -2.73
CA LYS A 82 9.10 15.50 -1.71
C LYS A 82 8.99 17.01 -1.91
N LEU A 83 10.09 17.69 -2.21
CA LEU A 83 10.10 19.14 -2.44
C LEU A 83 9.26 19.54 -3.66
N ILE A 84 9.38 18.83 -4.79
CA ILE A 84 8.51 19.03 -5.97
C ILE A 84 7.04 18.84 -5.61
N LYS A 85 6.70 17.78 -4.88
CA LYS A 85 5.31 17.50 -4.48
C LYS A 85 4.69 18.63 -3.66
N HIS A 86 5.51 19.36 -2.91
CA HIS A 86 5.10 20.53 -2.14
C HIS A 86 5.22 21.86 -2.92
N GLY A 87 5.47 21.81 -4.22
CA GLY A 87 5.58 22.99 -5.10
C GLY A 87 6.88 23.76 -4.92
N ILE A 88 7.86 23.20 -4.21
CA ILE A 88 9.17 23.80 -3.98
C ILE A 88 10.12 23.26 -5.05
N GLY A 89 9.95 23.76 -6.28
CA GLY A 89 10.88 23.54 -7.37
C GLY A 89 11.80 24.75 -7.47
N GLY A 90 13.08 24.58 -7.10
CA GLY A 90 14.09 25.61 -7.33
C GLY A 90 14.30 25.83 -8.83
N LEU A 91 14.34 27.12 -9.21
CA LEU A 91 14.85 27.64 -10.48
C LEU A 91 16.18 26.98 -10.88
#